data_AF-A0A928BFW2-F1
#
_entry.id   AF-A0A928BFW2-F1
#
_cell.length_a   1.000
_cell.length_b   1.000
_cell.length_c   1.000
_cell.angle_alpha   90.00
_cell.angle_beta   90.00
_cell.angle_gamma   90.00
#
_symmetry.space_group_name_H-M   'P 1'
#
loop_
_entity.id
_entity.type
_entity.pdbx_description
1 polymer ?
#
loop_
_entity_poly.entity_id
_entity_poly.type
_entity_poly.pdbx_seq_one_letter_code
_entity_poly.pdbx_strand_id
1 'polypeptide(L)'
;MKRILTIALAVSVLSSCTDRSCTINGNISGLEGEGWVYLEDASNGFEAIDSARYNNGTFTLEMKEVEFETFVTMECLPDNGERKGEVRRFILEPGTIVIEGDLRADRFSGASGTAMNDLFNSSRNRIREYYRNFPRNEARLKADSLTREIFGKDITPAFRLYYINNKMMDYPSALLVDELKKLPESYRNLKMAQQYESVLSNRAKTEPQVEGSDLVPYYIDFSINDLNGQPMNLKSVIENQANRYLLVDFWATWCGPCRDEMPNLINTYNQFREKGLEIVGAAIDDKVDSCRKYIEENGISWINVCDSKEAGLSSLYGVWGIPDNVLIDCESGIIIRRGLRGENLAEELSILLK
;
A
#
# COMPACT_ATOMS: atom_id res chain seq x y z
N MET A 1 73.29 3.05 -10.55
CA MET A 1 72.54 3.76 -9.48
C MET A 1 71.37 4.52 -10.11
N LYS A 2 70.15 3.96 -10.04
CA LYS A 2 68.90 4.71 -10.26
C LYS A 2 67.94 4.29 -9.15
N ARG A 3 67.70 5.20 -8.21
CA ARG A 3 66.76 5.02 -7.10
C ARG A 3 65.36 5.25 -7.65
N ILE A 4 64.53 4.20 -7.62
CA ILE A 4 63.09 4.30 -7.86
C ILE A 4 62.49 4.81 -6.55
N LEU A 5 61.91 6.00 -6.58
CA LEU A 5 61.13 6.56 -5.48
C LEU A 5 59.73 5.94 -5.54
N THR A 6 59.42 5.02 -4.64
CA THR A 6 58.07 4.51 -4.44
C THR A 6 57.29 5.55 -3.63
N ILE A 7 56.36 6.26 -4.27
CA ILE A 7 55.39 7.10 -3.56
C ILE A 7 54.36 6.14 -2.96
N ALA A 8 54.49 5.87 -1.65
CA ALA A 8 53.45 5.22 -0.89
C ALA A 8 52.29 6.21 -0.72
N LEU A 9 51.22 6.01 -1.48
CA LEU A 9 49.94 6.70 -1.25
C LEU A 9 49.36 6.12 0.05
N ALA A 10 49.52 6.85 1.15
CA ALA A 10 48.82 6.54 2.39
C ALA A 10 47.32 6.75 2.14
N VAL A 11 46.58 5.64 2.00
CA VAL A 11 45.12 5.66 2.04
C VAL A 11 44.74 5.94 3.48
N SER A 12 44.53 7.22 3.80
CA SER A 12 43.84 7.62 5.01
C SER A 12 42.39 7.13 4.90
N VAL A 13 42.05 6.08 5.64
CA VAL A 13 40.65 5.71 5.89
C VAL A 13 40.07 6.84 6.75
N LEU A 14 39.48 7.83 6.09
CA LEU A 14 38.58 8.77 6.74
C LEU A 14 37.31 7.96 7.06
N SER A 15 37.20 7.50 8.31
CA SER A 15 35.89 7.21 8.88
C SER A 15 35.14 8.53 8.93
N SER A 16 34.41 8.88 7.87
CA SER A 16 33.41 9.93 7.98
C SER A 16 32.39 9.41 8.99
N CYS A 17 32.39 9.94 10.21
CA CYS A 17 31.18 9.97 11.00
C CYS A 17 30.18 10.74 10.15
N THR A 18 29.38 10.02 9.37
CA THR A 18 28.22 10.60 8.72
C THR A 18 27.31 11.01 9.86
N ASP A 19 27.03 12.30 9.97
CA ASP A 19 26.04 12.79 10.91
C ASP A 19 24.71 12.13 10.55
N ARG A 20 24.27 11.19 11.40
CA ARG A 20 23.00 10.46 11.24
C ARG A 20 21.88 11.10 12.05
N SER A 21 22.08 12.32 12.55
CA SER A 21 21.02 13.06 13.21
C SER A 21 19.92 13.46 12.23
N CYS A 22 18.71 13.61 12.77
CA CYS A 22 17.54 14.03 12.01
C CYS A 22 16.79 15.11 12.79
N THR A 23 16.35 16.15 12.09
CA THR A 23 15.43 17.16 12.62
C THR A 23 14.19 17.18 11.76
N ILE A 24 13.02 17.02 12.36
CA ILE A 24 11.73 17.13 11.67
C ILE A 24 11.07 18.43 12.10
N ASN A 25 10.91 19.35 11.16
CA ASN A 25 10.20 20.61 11.37
C ASN A 25 8.83 20.52 10.71
N GLY A 26 7.78 20.65 11.52
CA GLY A 26 6.40 20.59 11.03
C GLY A 26 5.66 21.91 11.18
N ASN A 27 4.85 22.22 10.17
CA ASN A 27 3.84 23.26 10.18
C ASN A 27 2.57 22.76 9.47
N ILE A 28 1.62 22.27 10.25
CA ILE A 28 0.46 21.54 9.76
C ILE A 28 -0.82 22.35 10.02
N SER A 29 -1.46 22.80 8.95
CA SER A 29 -2.78 23.41 8.99
C SER A 29 -3.84 22.40 9.43
N GLY A 30 -4.82 22.87 10.20
CA GLY A 30 -5.89 22.03 10.77
C GLY A 30 -5.57 21.41 12.14
N LEU A 31 -4.33 21.55 12.63
CA LEU A 31 -3.93 21.30 14.02
C LEU A 31 -3.99 22.59 14.84
N GLU A 32 -5.14 22.86 15.42
CA GLU A 32 -5.34 24.02 16.31
C GLU A 32 -5.07 23.63 17.77
N GLY A 33 -4.53 24.57 18.56
CA GLY A 33 -4.24 24.35 19.97
C GLY A 33 -2.95 23.56 20.22
N GLU A 34 -2.91 22.85 21.35
CA GLU A 34 -1.75 22.08 21.78
C GLU A 34 -2.01 20.57 21.75
N GLY A 35 -0.95 19.80 21.55
CA GLY A 35 -1.01 18.35 21.56
C GLY A 35 0.34 17.73 21.27
N TRP A 36 0.30 16.47 20.87
CA TRP A 36 1.46 15.66 20.54
C TRP A 36 1.41 15.17 19.10
N VAL A 37 2.59 15.12 18.49
CA VAL A 37 2.83 14.28 17.33
C VAL A 37 3.64 13.06 17.76
N TYR A 38 3.26 11.88 17.26
CA TYR A 38 3.94 10.62 17.52
C TYR A 38 4.44 10.05 16.21
N LEU A 39 5.75 9.82 16.13
CA LEU A 39 6.38 9.20 14.97
C LEU A 39 6.38 7.68 15.14
N GLU A 40 5.91 6.96 14.13
CA GLU A 40 5.77 5.50 14.18
C GLU A 40 6.45 4.85 12.97
N ASP A 41 7.15 3.75 13.20
CA ASP A 41 7.78 2.95 12.15
C ASP A 41 6.74 2.04 11.48
N ALA A 42 6.27 2.44 10.31
CA ALA A 42 5.31 1.65 9.54
C ALA A 42 5.92 0.32 9.07
N SER A 43 7.25 0.21 8.96
CA SER A 43 7.95 -1.01 8.55
C SER A 43 8.07 -2.04 9.66
N ASN A 44 7.94 -1.61 10.93
CA ASN A 44 8.05 -2.48 12.11
C ASN A 44 6.73 -2.63 12.89
N GLY A 45 5.59 -2.46 12.22
CA GLY A 45 4.28 -2.65 12.82
C GLY A 45 3.78 -1.45 13.64
N PHE A 46 4.12 -0.23 13.19
CA PHE A 46 3.72 1.05 13.81
C PHE A 46 4.23 1.20 15.23
N GLU A 47 5.45 0.73 15.50
CA GLU A 47 6.11 0.98 16.78
C GLU A 47 6.50 2.45 16.90
N ALA A 48 6.19 3.06 18.05
CA ALA A 48 6.53 4.46 18.32
C ALA A 48 8.06 4.63 18.36
N ILE A 49 8.56 5.59 17.59
CA ILE A 49 9.96 5.98 17.49
C ILE A 49 10.25 7.12 18.47
N ASP A 50 9.50 8.22 18.34
CA ASP A 50 9.70 9.44 19.13
C ASP A 50 8.43 10.32 19.08
N SER A 51 8.41 11.42 19.82
CA SER A 51 7.28 12.34 19.88
C SER A 51 7.72 13.78 20.13
N ALA A 52 6.88 14.73 19.72
CA ALA A 52 7.08 16.15 20.01
C ALA A 52 5.76 16.84 20.36
N ARG A 53 5.83 17.87 21.20
CA ARG A 53 4.71 18.78 21.43
C ARG A 53 4.55 19.69 20.22
N TYR A 54 3.31 19.87 19.77
CA TYR A 54 2.98 20.91 18.80
C TYR A 54 2.20 22.03 19.48
N ASN A 55 2.31 23.24 18.90
CA ASN A 55 1.50 24.39 19.24
C ASN A 55 1.00 25.03 17.94
N ASN A 56 -0.32 25.04 17.75
CA ASN A 56 -1.00 25.51 16.55
C ASN A 56 -0.35 24.96 15.27
N GLY A 57 -0.18 23.64 15.23
CA GLY A 57 0.34 22.89 14.09
C GLY A 57 1.85 22.97 13.89
N THR A 58 2.57 23.80 14.66
CA THR A 58 4.02 23.92 14.58
C THR A 58 4.70 23.02 15.61
N PHE A 59 5.72 22.26 15.19
CA PHE A 59 6.54 21.43 16.07
C PHE A 59 7.95 21.22 15.51
N THR A 60 8.87 20.82 16.39
CA THR A 60 10.21 20.34 16.03
C THR A 60 10.49 19.06 16.80
N LEU A 61 10.98 18.03 16.09
CA LEU A 61 11.43 16.76 16.67
C LEU A 61 12.90 16.56 16.31
N GLU A 62 13.74 16.33 17.32
CA GLU A 62 15.19 16.18 17.16
C GLU A 62 15.64 14.78 17.57
N MET A 63 16.17 14.03 16.61
CA MET A 63 16.75 12.72 16.83
C MET A 63 18.27 12.78 16.67
N LYS A 64 18.97 12.24 17.67
CA LYS A 64 20.44 12.19 17.67
C LYS A 64 21.00 11.21 16.64
N GLU A 65 20.24 10.17 16.32
CA GLU A 65 20.68 9.11 15.41
C GLU A 65 19.47 8.43 14.75
N VAL A 66 19.54 8.28 13.42
CA VAL A 66 18.64 7.45 12.61
C VAL A 66 19.36 6.14 12.33
N GLU A 67 18.95 5.04 12.97
CA GLU A 67 19.59 3.72 12.83
C GLU A 67 19.61 3.25 11.36
N PHE A 68 18.46 3.33 10.70
CA PHE A 68 18.32 3.07 9.26
C PHE A 68 17.15 3.87 8.71
N GLU A 69 17.19 4.11 7.41
CA GLU A 69 16.13 4.85 6.72
C GLU A 69 14.84 4.01 6.67
N THR A 70 13.69 4.56 7.02
CA THR A 70 12.42 3.81 7.01
C THR A 70 11.24 4.70 6.68
N PHE A 71 10.16 4.09 6.17
CA PHE A 71 8.90 4.80 6.01
C PHE A 71 8.20 4.91 7.36
N VAL A 72 7.84 6.14 7.70
CA VAL A 72 7.19 6.49 8.96
C VAL A 72 5.81 7.09 8.72
N THR A 73 4.96 6.93 9.73
CA THR A 73 3.70 7.66 9.87
C THR A 73 3.80 8.55 11.10
N MET A 74 3.14 9.70 11.08
CA MET A 74 3.11 10.57 12.24
C MET A 74 1.66 10.82 12.66
N GLU A 75 1.26 10.24 13.79
CA GLU A 75 -0.06 10.43 14.37
C GLU A 75 -0.14 11.79 15.07
N CYS A 76 -1.25 12.51 14.89
CA CYS A 76 -1.45 13.81 15.51
C CYS A 76 -2.59 13.74 16.55
N LEU A 77 -2.25 13.92 17.82
CA LEU A 77 -3.14 13.78 18.97
C LEU A 77 -3.21 15.09 19.78
N PRO A 78 -4.27 15.89 19.63
CA PRO A 78 -4.54 17.04 20.50
C PRO A 78 -4.80 16.65 21.95
N ASP A 79 -4.50 17.57 22.88
CA ASP A 79 -4.67 17.36 24.33
C ASP A 79 -6.13 17.10 24.74
N ASN A 80 -7.10 17.50 23.90
CA ASN A 80 -8.52 17.23 24.13
C ASN A 80 -8.91 15.76 23.89
N GLY A 81 -7.98 14.91 23.44
CA GLY A 81 -8.17 13.48 23.22
C GLY A 81 -8.85 13.12 21.89
N GLU A 82 -9.20 14.09 21.04
CA GLU A 82 -9.79 13.82 19.73
C GLU A 82 -8.71 13.50 18.69
N ARG A 83 -8.62 12.26 18.20
CA ARG A 83 -7.71 11.94 17.08
C ARG A 83 -8.09 12.78 15.84
N LYS A 84 -7.21 13.71 15.45
CA LYS A 84 -7.47 14.65 14.33
C LYS A 84 -7.01 14.13 12.98
N GLY A 85 -6.10 13.17 12.95
CA GLY A 85 -5.59 12.58 11.72
C GLY A 85 -4.13 12.15 11.86
N GLU A 86 -3.53 11.81 10.74
CA GLU A 86 -2.13 11.39 10.68
C GLU A 86 -1.48 11.86 9.39
N VAL A 87 -0.20 12.18 9.50
CA VAL A 87 0.69 12.42 8.37
C VAL A 87 1.20 11.07 7.89
N ARG A 88 0.68 10.62 6.75
CA ARG A 88 1.01 9.32 6.18
C ARG A 88 2.25 9.38 5.30
N ARG A 89 3.15 8.42 5.53
CA ARG A 89 4.17 7.94 4.59
C ARG A 89 5.11 9.03 4.12
N PHE A 90 6.09 9.32 4.97
CA PHE A 90 7.34 9.96 4.57
C PHE A 90 8.51 9.11 5.04
N ILE A 91 9.72 9.49 4.67
CA ILE A 91 10.93 8.72 4.94
C ILE A 91 11.68 9.40 6.08
N LEU A 92 11.91 8.66 7.14
CA LEU A 92 12.86 9.04 8.17
C LEU A 92 14.27 8.78 7.64
N GLU A 93 15.07 9.82 7.49
CA GLU A 93 16.45 9.78 7.01
C GLU A 93 17.26 10.89 7.70
N PRO A 94 18.60 10.78 7.76
CA PRO A 94 19.44 11.86 8.27
C PRO A 94 19.23 13.19 7.53
N GLY A 95 19.26 14.29 8.28
CA GLY A 95 19.09 15.66 7.75
C GLY A 95 17.88 16.39 8.31
N THR A 96 17.44 17.44 7.62
CA THR A 96 16.32 18.27 8.04
C THR A 96 15.09 17.99 7.18
N ILE A 97 14.14 17.26 7.74
CA ILE A 97 12.85 16.94 7.13
C ILE A 97 11.88 18.09 7.43
N VAL A 98 11.17 18.55 6.40
CA VAL A 98 10.14 19.58 6.49
C VAL A 98 8.77 18.94 6.22
N ILE A 99 7.83 19.15 7.13
CA ILE A 99 6.45 18.67 7.02
C ILE A 99 5.52 19.88 6.95
N GLU A 100 4.95 20.13 5.78
CA GLU A 100 3.97 21.20 5.56
C GLU A 100 2.73 20.63 4.89
N GLY A 101 1.54 21.07 5.30
CA GLY A 101 0.29 20.63 4.67
C GLY A 101 -0.95 20.92 5.50
N ASP A 102 -2.09 20.41 5.05
CA ASP A 102 -3.38 20.51 5.74
C ASP A 102 -3.90 19.09 6.05
N LEU A 103 -4.17 18.79 7.33
CA LEU A 103 -4.72 17.49 7.74
C LEU A 103 -6.11 17.21 7.17
N ARG A 104 -6.88 18.25 6.86
CA ARG A 104 -8.25 18.13 6.34
C ARG A 104 -8.28 18.04 4.82
N ALA A 105 -7.18 18.37 4.15
CA ALA A 105 -7.08 18.17 2.72
C ALA A 105 -6.89 16.68 2.42
N ASP A 106 -7.62 16.16 1.43
CA ASP A 106 -7.39 14.84 0.79
C ASP A 106 -5.96 14.71 0.19
N ARG A 107 -5.16 15.77 0.29
CA ARG A 107 -3.84 15.94 -0.31
C ARG A 107 -2.87 16.52 0.70
N PHE A 108 -2.45 15.69 1.65
CA PHE A 108 -1.25 15.98 2.42
C PHE A 108 -0.03 16.12 1.46
N SER A 109 0.55 17.31 1.39
CA SER A 109 1.84 17.58 0.77
C SER A 109 2.90 16.82 1.56
N GLY A 110 3.55 15.84 0.93
CA GLY A 110 4.48 14.95 1.64
C GLY A 110 5.65 15.71 2.27
N ALA A 111 6.41 15.05 3.13
CA ALA A 111 7.62 15.65 3.70
C ALA A 111 8.65 15.98 2.61
N SER A 112 9.51 16.97 2.84
CA SER A 112 10.54 17.45 1.90
C SER A 112 11.82 17.83 2.65
N GLY A 113 12.80 18.39 1.93
CA GLY A 113 14.02 18.94 2.55
C GLY A 113 15.15 17.91 2.70
N THR A 114 14.87 16.65 2.40
CA THR A 114 15.85 15.57 2.35
C THR A 114 15.71 14.78 1.04
N ALA A 115 16.82 14.16 0.61
CA ALA A 115 16.94 13.61 -0.75
C ALA A 115 15.93 12.49 -1.03
N MET A 116 15.66 11.61 -0.06
CA MET A 116 14.70 10.53 -0.25
C MET A 116 13.27 11.08 -0.24
N ASN A 117 12.93 11.99 0.66
CA ASN A 117 11.61 12.62 0.67
C ASN A 117 11.29 13.38 -0.63
N ASP A 118 12.25 14.13 -1.16
CA ASP A 118 12.10 14.86 -2.43
C ASP A 118 11.98 13.90 -3.63
N LEU A 119 12.77 12.83 -3.66
CA LEU A 119 12.66 11.77 -4.66
C LEU A 119 11.30 11.06 -4.60
N PHE A 120 10.84 10.75 -3.38
CA PHE A 120 9.55 10.10 -3.17
C PHE A 120 8.39 10.95 -3.68
N ASN A 121 8.39 12.24 -3.33
CA ASN A 121 7.37 13.18 -3.77
C ASN A 121 7.38 13.40 -5.28
N SER A 122 8.55 13.61 -5.86
CA SER A 122 8.67 13.82 -7.31
C SER A 122 8.23 12.58 -8.10
N SER A 123 8.59 11.38 -7.64
CA SER A 123 8.15 10.11 -8.25
C SER A 123 6.63 9.94 -8.18
N ARG A 124 6.04 10.17 -7.00
CA ARG A 124 4.59 10.12 -6.80
C ARG A 124 3.84 11.11 -7.70
N ASN A 125 4.36 12.33 -7.83
CA ASN A 125 3.76 13.36 -8.69
C ASN A 125 3.81 12.99 -10.17
N ARG A 126 4.94 12.45 -10.66
CA ARG A 126 5.07 11.96 -12.04
C ARG A 126 4.11 10.80 -12.33
N ILE A 127 3.99 9.84 -11.42
CA ILE A 127 3.04 8.73 -11.56
C ILE A 127 1.61 9.26 -11.65
N ARG A 128 1.23 10.19 -10.77
CA ARG A 128 -0.09 10.84 -10.80
C ARG A 128 -0.35 11.56 -12.12
N GLU A 129 0.66 12.25 -12.64
CA GLU A 129 0.58 12.92 -13.93
C GLU A 129 0.35 11.93 -15.08
N TYR A 130 1.01 10.76 -15.06
CA TYR A 130 0.75 9.72 -16.05
C TYR A 130 -0.71 9.27 -16.04
N TYR A 131 -1.27 8.99 -14.85
CA TYR A 131 -2.67 8.56 -14.73
C TYR A 131 -3.68 9.67 -15.05
N ARG A 132 -3.29 10.94 -14.96
CA ARG A 132 -4.14 12.08 -15.35
C ARG A 132 -4.15 12.30 -16.86
N ASN A 133 -3.03 12.08 -17.52
CA ASN A 133 -2.80 12.54 -18.90
C ASN A 133 -2.81 11.41 -19.95
N PHE A 134 -2.76 10.13 -19.55
CA PHE A 134 -2.73 9.00 -20.47
C PHE A 134 -3.82 7.97 -20.15
N PRO A 135 -4.28 7.19 -21.16
CA PRO A 135 -5.12 6.03 -20.90
C PRO A 135 -4.47 5.08 -19.89
N ARG A 136 -5.27 4.44 -19.02
CA ARG A 136 -4.78 3.70 -17.86
C ARG A 136 -3.69 2.67 -18.17
N ASN A 137 -3.82 1.93 -19.27
CA ASN A 137 -2.83 0.94 -19.69
C ASN A 137 -1.48 1.58 -20.06
N GLU A 138 -1.52 2.71 -20.77
CA GLU A 138 -0.31 3.45 -21.13
C GLU A 138 0.31 4.13 -19.89
N ALA A 139 -0.51 4.74 -19.03
CA ALA A 139 -0.08 5.31 -17.76
C ALA A 139 0.62 4.26 -16.88
N ARG A 140 0.08 3.04 -16.82
CA ARG A 140 0.69 1.91 -16.10
C ARG A 140 2.08 1.58 -16.65
N LEU A 141 2.22 1.41 -17.97
CA LEU A 141 3.52 1.13 -18.59
C LEU A 141 4.55 2.23 -18.33
N LYS A 142 4.13 3.51 -18.34
CA LYS A 142 5.01 4.64 -17.98
C LYS A 142 5.40 4.63 -16.50
N ALA A 143 4.47 4.32 -15.60
CA ALA A 143 4.74 4.19 -14.18
C ALA A 143 5.71 3.02 -13.88
N ASP A 144 5.54 1.90 -14.57
CA ASP A 144 6.43 0.74 -14.45
C ASP A 144 7.83 1.04 -15.01
N SER A 145 7.91 1.76 -16.13
CA SER A 145 9.19 2.23 -16.68
C SER A 145 9.90 3.18 -15.72
N LEU A 146 9.18 4.16 -15.16
CA LEU A 146 9.73 5.07 -14.16
C LEU A 146 10.25 4.29 -12.96
N THR A 147 9.53 3.27 -12.51
CA THR A 147 9.99 2.60 -11.30
C THR A 147 11.09 1.59 -11.53
N ARG A 148 11.19 1.01 -12.73
CA ARG A 148 12.42 0.31 -13.15
C ARG A 148 13.62 1.24 -13.24
N GLU A 149 13.43 2.46 -13.72
CA GLU A 149 14.49 3.50 -13.70
C GLU A 149 14.92 3.80 -12.26
N ILE A 150 13.97 3.91 -11.33
CA ILE A 150 14.26 4.08 -9.90
C ILE A 150 15.01 2.86 -9.36
N PHE A 151 14.54 1.64 -9.61
CA PHE A 151 15.21 0.41 -9.18
C PHE A 151 16.59 0.18 -9.77
N GLY A 152 16.84 0.66 -10.98
CA GLY A 152 18.13 0.60 -11.64
C GLY A 152 19.18 1.55 -11.05
N LYS A 153 18.78 2.44 -10.14
CA LYS A 153 19.68 3.27 -9.34
C LYS A 153 20.04 2.52 -8.05
N ASP A 154 21.14 2.91 -7.41
CA ASP A 154 21.51 2.47 -6.05
C ASP A 154 20.53 3.06 -5.02
N ILE A 155 19.27 2.61 -5.06
CA ILE A 155 18.24 3.05 -4.13
C ILE A 155 18.46 2.41 -2.77
N THR A 156 18.07 3.14 -1.72
CA THR A 156 18.12 2.64 -0.35
C THR A 156 17.23 1.40 -0.19
N PRO A 157 17.54 0.53 0.78
CA PRO A 157 16.68 -0.61 1.10
C PRO A 157 15.24 -0.23 1.48
N ALA A 158 15.02 0.92 2.15
CA ALA A 158 13.70 1.45 2.49
C ALA A 158 12.81 1.65 1.25
N PHE A 159 13.36 2.30 0.21
CA PHE A 159 12.66 2.47 -1.06
C PHE A 159 12.39 1.14 -1.77
N ARG A 160 13.31 0.17 -1.66
CA ARG A 160 13.12 -1.15 -2.26
C ARG A 160 11.94 -1.88 -1.61
N LEU A 161 11.86 -1.89 -0.27
CA LEU A 161 10.71 -2.43 0.45
C LEU A 161 9.41 -1.74 0.07
N TYR A 162 9.42 -0.40 -0.01
CA TYR A 162 8.25 0.34 -0.45
C TYR A 162 7.79 -0.08 -1.83
N TYR A 163 8.70 -0.23 -2.79
CA TYR A 163 8.28 -0.64 -4.13
C TYR A 163 7.77 -2.07 -4.19
N ILE A 164 8.42 -3.01 -3.50
CA ILE A 164 7.93 -4.39 -3.39
C ILE A 164 6.49 -4.40 -2.91
N ASN A 165 6.17 -3.60 -1.89
CA ASN A 165 4.80 -3.44 -1.41
C ASN A 165 3.84 -2.93 -2.51
N ASN A 166 4.25 -1.89 -3.24
CA ASN A 166 3.39 -1.31 -4.29
C ASN A 166 3.24 -2.21 -5.51
N LYS A 167 4.16 -3.16 -5.72
CA LYS A 167 4.14 -4.10 -6.86
C LYS A 167 3.72 -5.51 -6.53
N MET A 168 3.44 -5.78 -5.26
CA MET A 168 2.97 -7.08 -4.78
C MET A 168 1.86 -7.65 -5.67
N MET A 169 1.00 -6.78 -6.19
CA MET A 169 -0.19 -7.15 -6.97
C MET A 169 -0.08 -6.83 -8.46
N ASP A 170 1.08 -6.40 -8.96
CA ASP A 170 1.29 -6.07 -10.38
C ASP A 170 2.36 -6.99 -11.01
N TYR A 171 3.25 -7.54 -10.18
CA TYR A 171 4.44 -8.28 -10.59
C TYR A 171 4.34 -9.75 -10.16
N PRO A 172 4.94 -10.68 -10.94
CA PRO A 172 5.13 -12.06 -10.52
C PRO A 172 5.79 -12.12 -9.14
N SER A 173 5.20 -12.90 -8.23
CA SER A 173 5.68 -12.98 -6.84
C SER A 173 7.10 -13.51 -6.76
N ALA A 174 7.50 -14.41 -7.66
CA ALA A 174 8.88 -14.92 -7.72
C ALA A 174 9.91 -13.79 -7.95
N LEU A 175 9.61 -12.82 -8.83
CA LEU A 175 10.48 -11.68 -9.07
C LEU A 175 10.61 -10.80 -7.82
N LEU A 176 9.50 -10.59 -7.12
CA LEU A 176 9.49 -9.79 -5.89
C LEU A 176 10.21 -10.49 -4.72
N VAL A 177 10.13 -11.82 -4.63
CA VAL A 177 10.94 -12.61 -3.69
C VAL A 177 12.43 -12.40 -3.97
N ASP A 178 12.84 -12.38 -5.23
CA ASP A 178 14.24 -12.13 -5.57
C ASP A 178 14.68 -10.69 -5.27
N GLU A 179 13.77 -9.72 -5.37
CA GLU A 179 14.02 -8.36 -4.89
C GLU A 179 14.17 -8.27 -3.36
N LEU A 180 13.37 -9.02 -2.60
CA LEU A 180 13.50 -9.10 -1.13
C LEU A 180 14.86 -9.67 -0.71
N LYS A 181 15.37 -10.69 -1.41
CA LYS A 181 16.67 -11.30 -1.12
C LYS A 181 17.85 -10.34 -1.30
N LYS A 182 17.69 -9.27 -2.09
CA LYS A 182 18.71 -8.23 -2.29
C LYS A 182 18.79 -7.24 -1.11
N LEU A 183 17.83 -7.27 -0.18
CA LEU A 183 17.85 -6.38 0.98
C LEU A 183 18.93 -6.81 1.99
N PRO A 184 19.59 -5.84 2.66
CA PRO A 184 20.45 -6.12 3.80
C PRO A 184 19.70 -6.86 4.90
N GLU A 185 20.42 -7.62 5.73
CA GLU A 185 19.84 -8.43 6.80
C GLU A 185 19.01 -7.60 7.78
N SER A 186 19.45 -6.39 8.15
CA SER A 186 18.71 -5.47 9.01
C SER A 186 17.29 -5.18 8.49
N TYR A 187 17.15 -5.00 7.17
CA TYR A 187 15.86 -4.77 6.54
C TYR A 187 15.03 -6.04 6.34
N ARG A 188 15.67 -7.19 6.09
CA ARG A 188 14.97 -8.49 6.00
C ARG A 188 14.38 -8.93 7.34
N ASN A 189 14.94 -8.47 8.46
CA ASN A 189 14.45 -8.77 9.80
C ASN A 189 13.27 -7.89 10.24
N LEU A 190 12.90 -6.86 9.48
CA LEU A 190 11.71 -6.05 9.75
C LEU A 190 10.45 -6.90 9.60
N LYS A 191 9.46 -6.70 10.48
CA LYS A 191 8.17 -7.42 10.44
C LYS A 191 7.52 -7.34 9.04
N MET A 192 7.57 -6.18 8.41
CA MET A 192 7.07 -5.96 7.06
C MET A 192 7.76 -6.85 6.02
N ALA A 193 9.09 -6.93 6.04
CA ALA A 193 9.84 -7.75 5.08
C ALA A 193 9.56 -9.24 5.26
N GLN A 194 9.47 -9.72 6.51
CA GLN A 194 9.10 -11.09 6.84
C GLN A 194 7.67 -11.43 6.38
N GLN A 195 6.74 -10.50 6.55
CA GLN A 195 5.38 -10.62 6.04
C GLN A 195 5.36 -10.71 4.52
N TYR A 196 6.10 -9.84 3.81
CA TYR A 196 6.20 -9.86 2.35
C TYR A 196 6.79 -11.17 1.86
N GLU A 197 7.88 -11.64 2.48
CA GLU A 197 8.52 -12.91 2.12
C GLU A 197 7.55 -14.08 2.26
N SER A 198 6.81 -14.14 3.37
CA SER A 198 5.79 -15.18 3.60
C SER A 198 4.70 -15.17 2.53
N VAL A 199 4.09 -14.02 2.26
CA VAL A 199 3.00 -13.88 1.29
C VAL A 199 3.51 -14.19 -0.13
N LEU A 200 4.59 -13.55 -0.56
CA LEU A 200 5.12 -13.68 -1.91
C LEU A 200 5.66 -15.09 -2.18
N SER A 201 6.33 -15.73 -1.20
CA SER A 201 6.83 -17.10 -1.37
C SER A 201 5.70 -18.12 -1.48
N ASN A 202 4.57 -17.89 -0.82
CA ASN A 202 3.40 -18.75 -0.96
C ASN A 202 2.71 -18.54 -2.31
N ARG A 203 2.54 -17.28 -2.72
CA ARG A 203 1.98 -16.95 -4.04
C ARG A 203 2.82 -17.49 -5.19
N ALA A 204 4.14 -17.37 -5.12
CA ALA A 204 5.04 -17.86 -6.16
C ALA A 204 4.90 -19.37 -6.42
N LYS A 205 4.38 -20.16 -5.46
CA LYS A 205 4.12 -21.60 -5.63
C LYS A 205 2.83 -21.90 -6.41
N THR A 206 1.85 -21.01 -6.33
CA THR A 206 0.52 -21.19 -6.92
C THR A 206 0.29 -20.34 -8.16
N GLU A 207 1.09 -19.28 -8.35
CA GLU A 207 1.08 -18.45 -9.53
C GLU A 207 1.51 -19.25 -10.77
N PRO A 208 0.73 -19.23 -11.86
CA PRO A 208 1.13 -19.79 -13.15
C PRO A 208 2.47 -19.19 -13.59
N GLN A 209 3.41 -20.06 -13.95
CA GLN A 209 4.68 -19.63 -14.52
C GLN A 209 4.41 -19.19 -15.97
N VAL A 210 4.11 -17.91 -16.17
CA VAL A 210 3.93 -17.34 -17.51
C VAL A 210 5.31 -17.02 -18.07
N GLU A 211 5.79 -17.82 -19.01
CA GLU A 211 6.99 -17.47 -19.76
C GLU A 211 6.77 -16.15 -20.51
N GLY A 212 7.62 -15.16 -20.24
CA GLY A 212 7.70 -13.93 -21.03
C GLY A 212 6.75 -12.79 -20.65
N SER A 213 6.06 -12.85 -19.51
CA SER A 213 5.34 -11.67 -18.98
C SER A 213 5.87 -11.26 -17.61
N ASP A 214 6.67 -10.19 -17.61
CA ASP A 214 7.16 -9.53 -16.38
C ASP A 214 6.02 -8.90 -15.54
N LEU A 215 4.77 -8.92 -16.02
CA LEU A 215 3.65 -8.14 -15.50
C LEU A 215 2.32 -8.90 -15.67
N VAL A 216 2.04 -9.93 -14.86
CA VAL A 216 0.66 -10.44 -14.70
C VAL A 216 0.39 -10.83 -13.24
N PRO A 217 -0.54 -10.15 -12.56
CA PRO A 217 -1.04 -10.63 -11.28
C PRO A 217 -2.19 -11.62 -11.49
N TYR A 218 -2.08 -12.78 -10.84
CA TYR A 218 -3.14 -13.79 -10.76
C TYR A 218 -3.94 -13.63 -9.47
N TYR A 219 -5.20 -14.09 -9.47
CA TYR A 219 -5.97 -14.19 -8.22
C TYR A 219 -5.32 -15.18 -7.26
N ILE A 220 -5.56 -14.98 -5.97
CA ILE A 220 -5.08 -15.87 -4.92
C ILE A 220 -6.30 -16.55 -4.31
N ASP A 221 -6.37 -17.87 -4.44
CA ASP A 221 -7.47 -18.61 -3.83
C ASP A 221 -7.40 -18.51 -2.31
N PHE A 222 -8.58 -18.45 -1.68
CA PHE A 222 -8.73 -18.47 -0.23
C PHE A 222 -9.94 -19.31 0.13
N SER A 223 -9.91 -19.92 1.31
CA SER A 223 -11.02 -20.69 1.87
C SER A 223 -11.48 -20.05 3.17
N ILE A 224 -12.76 -19.72 3.26
CA ILE A 224 -13.38 -19.08 4.42
C ILE A 224 -14.84 -19.52 4.52
N ASN A 225 -15.42 -19.42 5.71
CA ASN A 225 -16.87 -19.61 5.85
C ASN A 225 -17.61 -18.33 5.45
N ASP A 226 -18.70 -18.48 4.71
CA ASP A 226 -19.63 -17.40 4.45
C ASP A 226 -20.36 -16.96 5.74
N LEU A 227 -21.24 -15.95 5.63
CA LEU A 227 -22.00 -15.43 6.77
C LEU A 227 -23.00 -16.42 7.39
N ASN A 228 -23.29 -17.53 6.70
CA ASN A 228 -24.13 -18.63 7.18
C ASN A 228 -23.32 -19.79 7.75
N GLY A 229 -21.99 -19.66 7.81
CA GLY A 229 -21.09 -20.71 8.29
C GLY A 229 -20.82 -21.80 7.27
N GLN A 230 -21.18 -21.62 5.99
CA GLN A 230 -20.89 -22.57 4.93
C GLN A 230 -19.48 -22.34 4.38
N PRO A 231 -18.68 -23.40 4.19
CA PRO A 231 -17.35 -23.27 3.61
C PRO A 231 -17.45 -22.82 2.15
N MET A 232 -16.68 -21.80 1.79
CA MET A 232 -16.57 -21.25 0.45
C MET A 232 -15.09 -21.05 0.11
N ASN A 233 -14.75 -21.23 -1.16
CA ASN A 233 -13.46 -20.79 -1.68
C ASN A 233 -13.65 -19.90 -2.91
N LEU A 234 -12.74 -18.96 -3.11
CA LEU A 234 -12.84 -18.01 -4.20
C LEU A 234 -12.77 -18.69 -5.57
N LYS A 235 -11.93 -19.72 -5.68
CA LYS A 235 -11.80 -20.54 -6.90
C LYS A 235 -13.14 -21.06 -7.39
N SER A 236 -14.02 -21.52 -6.51
CA SER A 236 -15.35 -22.03 -6.90
C SER A 236 -16.26 -20.94 -7.50
N VAL A 237 -16.09 -19.69 -7.07
CA VAL A 237 -16.79 -18.53 -7.64
C VAL A 237 -16.20 -18.18 -9.00
N ILE A 238 -14.89 -18.29 -9.16
CA ILE A 238 -14.18 -18.03 -10.42
C ILE A 238 -14.50 -19.12 -11.47
N GLU A 239 -14.54 -20.38 -11.07
CA GLU A 239 -14.83 -21.52 -11.96
C GLU A 239 -16.31 -21.64 -12.33
N ASN A 240 -17.19 -20.84 -11.73
CA ASN A 240 -18.59 -20.79 -12.12
C ASN A 240 -18.71 -20.16 -13.52
N GLN A 241 -19.16 -20.95 -14.49
CA GLN A 241 -19.27 -20.55 -15.90
C GLN A 241 -20.23 -19.39 -16.17
N ALA A 242 -21.12 -19.06 -15.21
CA ALA A 242 -21.94 -17.86 -15.30
C ALA A 242 -21.11 -16.57 -15.09
N ASN A 243 -19.95 -16.68 -14.44
CA ASN A 243 -19.11 -15.55 -14.07
C ASN A 243 -18.02 -15.35 -15.12
N ARG A 244 -18.01 -14.17 -15.74
CA ARG A 244 -16.96 -13.70 -16.66
C ARG A 244 -15.96 -12.82 -15.93
N TYR A 245 -16.44 -12.00 -14.99
CA TYR A 245 -15.61 -11.18 -14.12
C TYR A 245 -16.06 -11.31 -12.68
N LEU A 246 -15.08 -11.32 -11.77
CA LEU A 246 -15.30 -11.36 -10.33
C LEU A 246 -14.67 -10.12 -9.70
N LEU A 247 -15.46 -9.33 -9.00
CA LEU A 247 -14.97 -8.25 -8.14
C LEU A 247 -14.85 -8.75 -6.70
N VAL A 248 -13.65 -8.77 -6.14
CA VAL A 248 -13.46 -8.97 -4.69
C VAL A 248 -13.38 -7.59 -4.04
N ASP A 249 -14.40 -7.24 -3.24
CA ASP A 249 -14.54 -5.94 -2.60
C ASP A 249 -14.18 -6.03 -1.11
N PHE A 250 -13.15 -5.28 -0.70
CA PHE A 250 -12.67 -5.21 0.68
C PHE A 250 -13.25 -3.96 1.35
N TRP A 251 -14.07 -4.17 2.36
CA TRP A 251 -14.84 -3.12 3.03
C TRP A 251 -15.01 -3.43 4.51
N ALA A 252 -15.68 -2.55 5.27
CA ALA A 252 -16.07 -2.83 6.65
C ALA A 252 -17.26 -1.96 7.08
N THR A 253 -18.04 -2.40 8.07
CA THR A 253 -19.20 -1.63 8.54
C THR A 253 -18.84 -0.30 9.22
N TRP A 254 -17.65 -0.22 9.82
CA TRP A 254 -17.12 1.00 10.45
C TRP A 254 -16.46 1.95 9.45
N CYS A 255 -16.25 1.53 8.20
CA CYS A 255 -15.60 2.33 7.17
C CYS A 255 -16.59 3.28 6.49
N GLY A 256 -16.58 4.56 6.89
CA GLY A 256 -17.42 5.61 6.29
C GLY A 256 -17.37 5.64 4.76
N PRO A 257 -16.18 5.80 4.12
CA PRO A 257 -16.07 5.84 2.67
C PRO A 257 -16.52 4.55 1.96
N CYS A 258 -16.44 3.39 2.63
CA CYS A 258 -16.95 2.13 2.07
C CYS A 258 -18.48 2.13 1.99
N ARG A 259 -19.14 2.65 3.03
CA ARG A 259 -20.60 2.79 3.06
C ARG A 259 -21.10 3.80 2.03
N ASP A 260 -20.35 4.87 1.81
CA ASP A 260 -20.68 5.87 0.78
C ASP A 260 -20.58 5.28 -0.64
N GLU A 261 -19.70 4.29 -0.85
CA GLU A 261 -19.54 3.59 -2.14
C GLU A 261 -20.54 2.43 -2.33
N MET A 262 -21.11 1.89 -1.25
CA MET A 262 -22.00 0.73 -1.29
C MET A 262 -23.22 0.91 -2.24
N PRO A 263 -23.91 2.07 -2.28
CA PRO A 263 -25.00 2.28 -3.25
C PRO A 263 -24.55 2.15 -4.70
N ASN A 264 -23.33 2.58 -5.03
CA ASN A 264 -22.77 2.48 -6.38
C ASN A 264 -22.49 1.01 -6.74
N LEU A 265 -21.95 0.23 -5.80
CA LEU A 265 -21.74 -1.21 -5.96
C LEU A 265 -23.07 -1.95 -6.17
N ILE A 266 -24.10 -1.64 -5.37
CA ILE A 266 -25.44 -2.22 -5.53
C ILE A 266 -26.00 -1.95 -6.92
N ASN A 267 -25.94 -0.69 -7.37
CA ASN A 267 -26.43 -0.33 -8.69
C ASN A 267 -25.66 -1.04 -9.81
N THR A 268 -24.33 -1.07 -9.71
CA THR A 268 -23.45 -1.75 -10.67
C THR A 268 -23.73 -3.25 -10.72
N TYR A 269 -23.85 -3.90 -9.57
CA TYR A 269 -24.15 -5.33 -9.52
C TYR A 269 -25.48 -5.65 -10.20
N ASN A 270 -26.53 -4.88 -9.90
CA ASN A 270 -27.83 -5.07 -10.53
C ASN A 270 -27.78 -4.89 -12.06
N GLN A 271 -26.93 -3.98 -12.55
CA GLN A 271 -26.77 -3.74 -13.99
C GLN A 271 -25.99 -4.85 -14.71
N PHE A 272 -24.99 -5.46 -14.06
CA PHE A 272 -24.01 -6.34 -14.72
C PHE A 272 -24.05 -7.81 -14.29
N ARG A 273 -24.77 -8.18 -13.22
CA ARG A 273 -24.80 -9.58 -12.73
C ARG A 273 -25.27 -10.58 -13.79
N GLU A 274 -26.32 -10.22 -14.53
CA GLU A 274 -26.87 -11.09 -15.59
C GLU A 274 -25.98 -11.13 -16.84
N LYS A 275 -24.98 -10.23 -16.92
CA LYS A 275 -23.97 -10.21 -17.98
C LYS A 275 -22.69 -10.97 -17.59
N GLY A 276 -22.65 -11.53 -16.39
CA GLY A 276 -21.53 -12.32 -15.88
C GLY A 276 -20.59 -11.58 -14.93
N LEU A 277 -21.06 -10.55 -14.25
CA LEU A 277 -20.37 -10.03 -13.06
C LEU A 277 -20.80 -10.79 -11.81
N GLU A 278 -19.85 -11.24 -11.00
CA GLU A 278 -20.09 -11.60 -9.60
C GLU A 278 -19.30 -10.69 -8.66
N ILE A 279 -19.77 -10.52 -7.43
CA ILE A 279 -19.07 -9.81 -6.36
C ILE A 279 -18.88 -10.75 -5.17
N VAL A 280 -17.66 -10.75 -4.60
CA VAL A 280 -17.38 -11.31 -3.27
C VAL A 280 -17.00 -10.16 -2.35
N GLY A 281 -17.89 -9.82 -1.42
CA GLY A 281 -17.63 -8.83 -0.39
C GLY A 281 -16.84 -9.44 0.77
N ALA A 282 -15.64 -8.95 1.01
CA ALA A 282 -14.76 -9.31 2.12
C ALA A 282 -14.80 -8.21 3.19
N ALA A 283 -15.68 -8.38 4.19
CA ALA A 283 -15.84 -7.42 5.27
C ALA A 283 -14.77 -7.62 6.35
N ILE A 284 -13.97 -6.59 6.64
CA ILE A 284 -12.92 -6.56 7.66
C ILE A 284 -13.51 -6.03 8.98
N ASP A 285 -14.46 -6.78 9.52
CA ASP A 285 -15.15 -6.46 10.77
C ASP A 285 -14.70 -7.40 11.90
N ASP A 286 -14.55 -6.85 13.10
CA ASP A 286 -14.21 -7.64 14.29
C ASP A 286 -15.36 -8.59 14.69
N LYS A 287 -16.59 -8.34 14.22
CA LYS A 287 -17.80 -9.12 14.55
C LYS A 287 -18.65 -9.42 13.32
N VAL A 288 -18.82 -10.71 13.02
CA VAL A 288 -19.66 -11.21 11.92
C VAL A 288 -21.09 -10.66 11.97
N ASP A 289 -21.67 -10.50 13.16
CA ASP A 289 -23.04 -10.00 13.31
C ASP A 289 -23.21 -8.55 12.84
N SER A 290 -22.17 -7.72 12.93
CA SER A 290 -22.22 -6.33 12.45
C SER A 290 -22.29 -6.31 10.93
N CYS A 291 -21.43 -7.09 10.28
CA CYS A 291 -21.42 -7.30 8.83
C CYS A 291 -22.78 -7.85 8.35
N ARG A 292 -23.29 -8.91 8.97
CA ARG A 292 -24.59 -9.51 8.62
C ARG A 292 -25.73 -8.49 8.69
N LYS A 293 -25.80 -7.72 9.78
CA LYS A 293 -26.84 -6.70 9.96
C LYS A 293 -26.79 -5.64 8.86
N TYR A 294 -25.60 -5.14 8.52
CA TYR A 294 -25.46 -4.15 7.46
C TYR A 294 -25.90 -4.69 6.09
N ILE A 295 -25.55 -5.93 5.78
CA ILE A 295 -25.93 -6.61 4.53
C ILE A 295 -27.45 -6.74 4.42
N GLU A 296 -28.11 -7.18 5.50
CA GLU A 296 -29.57 -7.31 5.56
C GLU A 296 -30.27 -5.96 5.41
N GLU A 297 -29.81 -4.93 6.13
CA GLU A 297 -30.40 -3.57 6.09
C GLU A 297 -30.28 -2.91 4.71
N ASN A 298 -29.24 -3.23 3.95
CA ASN A 298 -28.97 -2.64 2.63
C ASN A 298 -29.37 -3.55 1.46
N GLY A 299 -29.94 -4.72 1.73
CA GLY A 299 -30.38 -5.66 0.69
C GLY A 299 -29.25 -6.15 -0.21
N ILE A 300 -28.04 -6.31 0.34
CA ILE A 300 -26.86 -6.75 -0.41
C ILE A 300 -27.02 -8.23 -0.75
N SER A 301 -27.04 -8.56 -2.05
CA SER A 301 -27.43 -9.89 -2.54
C SER A 301 -26.28 -10.76 -3.04
N TRP A 302 -25.08 -10.21 -3.20
CA TRP A 302 -23.90 -10.97 -3.62
C TRP A 302 -23.28 -11.73 -2.45
N ILE A 303 -22.29 -12.58 -2.75
CA ILE A 303 -21.64 -13.41 -1.75
C ILE A 303 -20.82 -12.53 -0.80
N ASN A 304 -21.01 -12.70 0.51
CA ASN A 304 -20.24 -11.98 1.51
C ASN A 304 -19.56 -12.93 2.48
N VAL A 305 -18.34 -12.57 2.84
CA VAL A 305 -17.51 -13.24 3.85
C VAL A 305 -17.08 -12.19 4.87
N CYS A 306 -16.94 -12.59 6.13
CA CYS A 306 -16.44 -11.70 7.17
C CYS A 306 -15.03 -12.16 7.58
N ASP A 307 -14.04 -11.36 7.22
CA ASP A 307 -12.64 -11.50 7.60
C ASP A 307 -12.48 -10.91 9.01
N SER A 308 -12.50 -11.75 10.05
CA SER A 308 -11.94 -11.31 11.34
C SER A 308 -10.45 -11.06 11.15
N LYS A 309 -9.85 -10.11 11.89
CA LYS A 309 -8.42 -9.74 11.78
C LYS A 309 -7.42 -10.91 11.71
N GLU A 310 -7.82 -12.10 12.15
CA GLU A 310 -7.03 -13.33 12.20
C GLU A 310 -6.98 -14.10 10.87
N ALA A 311 -7.99 -13.98 9.99
CA ALA A 311 -8.05 -14.73 8.73
C ALA A 311 -7.18 -14.08 7.62
N GLY A 312 -6.87 -12.79 7.72
CA GLY A 312 -5.82 -12.13 6.94
C GLY A 312 -6.12 -12.03 5.45
N LEU A 313 -7.39 -12.08 5.05
CA LEU A 313 -7.79 -12.05 3.65
C LEU A 313 -7.40 -10.73 2.97
N SER A 314 -7.54 -9.61 3.69
CA SER A 314 -7.05 -8.31 3.22
C SER A 314 -5.53 -8.34 2.95
N SER A 315 -4.75 -8.96 3.84
CA SER A 315 -3.30 -9.07 3.71
C SER A 315 -2.88 -9.97 2.55
N LEU A 316 -3.64 -11.04 2.27
CA LEU A 316 -3.40 -11.94 1.14
C LEU A 316 -3.39 -11.17 -0.19
N TYR A 317 -4.30 -10.22 -0.34
CA TYR A 317 -4.43 -9.36 -1.51
C TYR A 317 -3.66 -8.04 -1.38
N GLY A 318 -2.78 -7.89 -0.38
CA GLY A 318 -1.99 -6.67 -0.16
C GLY A 318 -2.84 -5.42 0.10
N VAL A 319 -4.01 -5.58 0.73
CA VAL A 319 -4.93 -4.49 1.07
C VAL A 319 -4.47 -3.83 2.37
N TRP A 320 -3.90 -2.62 2.24
CA TRP A 320 -3.41 -1.82 3.37
C TRP A 320 -4.42 -0.79 3.88
N GLY A 321 -5.52 -0.59 3.16
CA GLY A 321 -6.56 0.35 3.53
C GLY A 321 -7.81 0.11 2.70
N ILE A 322 -8.97 0.35 3.29
CA ILE A 322 -10.28 0.17 2.67
C ILE A 322 -10.98 1.53 2.46
N PRO A 323 -11.88 1.67 1.47
CA PRO A 323 -12.32 0.62 0.53
C PRO A 323 -11.24 0.23 -0.47
N ASP A 324 -11.19 -1.02 -0.89
CA ASP A 324 -10.32 -1.48 -1.97
C ASP A 324 -11.00 -2.65 -2.68
N ASN A 325 -10.64 -2.91 -3.93
CA ASN A 325 -11.17 -4.07 -4.65
C ASN A 325 -10.24 -4.53 -5.75
N VAL A 326 -10.36 -5.79 -6.15
CA VAL A 326 -9.71 -6.33 -7.35
C VAL A 326 -10.75 -6.88 -8.30
N LEU A 327 -10.60 -6.58 -9.59
CA LEU A 327 -11.41 -7.16 -10.66
C LEU A 327 -10.59 -8.26 -11.33
N ILE A 328 -11.14 -9.47 -11.31
CA ILE A 328 -10.53 -10.68 -11.85
C ILE A 328 -11.28 -11.07 -13.11
N ASP A 329 -10.55 -11.38 -14.17
CA ASP A 329 -11.05 -12.08 -15.35
C ASP A 329 -11.16 -13.58 -15.02
N CYS A 330 -12.37 -14.13 -14.99
CA CYS A 330 -12.60 -15.49 -14.49
C CYS A 330 -12.05 -16.58 -15.43
N GLU A 331 -11.97 -16.30 -16.74
CA GLU A 331 -11.45 -17.26 -17.72
C GLU A 331 -9.94 -17.47 -17.52
N SER A 332 -9.20 -16.37 -17.37
CA SER A 332 -7.75 -16.39 -17.23
C SER A 332 -7.26 -16.49 -15.78
N GLY A 333 -8.11 -16.13 -14.81
CA GLY A 333 -7.72 -15.95 -13.41
C GLY A 333 -6.83 -14.73 -13.17
N ILE A 334 -6.75 -13.80 -14.12
CA ILE A 334 -5.87 -12.62 -14.03
C ILE A 334 -6.61 -11.49 -13.31
N ILE A 335 -5.94 -10.83 -12.36
CA ILE A 335 -6.42 -9.55 -11.82
C ILE A 335 -6.17 -8.48 -12.88
N ILE A 336 -7.24 -8.00 -13.50
CA ILE A 336 -7.17 -7.03 -14.59
C ILE A 336 -7.27 -5.59 -14.11
N ARG A 337 -7.89 -5.33 -12.95
CA ARG A 337 -8.02 -3.98 -12.35
C ARG A 337 -8.00 -4.03 -10.82
N ARG A 338 -7.72 -2.90 -10.19
CA ARG A 338 -7.84 -2.66 -8.74
C ARG A 338 -8.40 -1.28 -8.44
N GLY A 339 -9.10 -1.15 -7.32
CA GLY A 339 -9.55 0.11 -6.75
C GLY A 339 -10.55 0.86 -7.62
N LEU A 340 -11.39 0.13 -8.35
CA LEU A 340 -12.46 0.71 -9.17
C LEU A 340 -13.61 1.15 -8.28
N ARG A 341 -14.14 2.35 -8.49
CA ARG A 341 -15.23 2.91 -7.69
C ARG A 341 -16.13 3.81 -8.53
N GLY A 342 -17.37 3.97 -8.12
CA GLY A 342 -18.36 4.81 -8.76
C GLY A 342 -18.48 4.53 -10.26
N GLU A 343 -18.57 5.61 -11.04
CA GLU A 343 -18.72 5.55 -12.49
C GLU A 343 -17.57 4.80 -13.18
N ASN A 344 -16.34 4.86 -12.66
CA ASN A 344 -15.20 4.16 -13.25
C ASN A 344 -15.38 2.63 -13.26
N LEU A 345 -16.02 2.08 -12.22
CA LEU A 345 -16.32 0.65 -12.18
C LEU A 345 -17.36 0.28 -13.23
N ALA A 346 -18.46 1.03 -13.30
CA ALA A 346 -19.54 0.79 -14.25
C ALA A 346 -19.07 0.95 -15.71
N GLU A 347 -18.25 1.97 -16.00
CA GLU A 347 -17.66 2.19 -17.32
C GLU A 347 -16.75 1.03 -17.73
N GLU A 348 -15.84 0.60 -16.86
CA GLU A 348 -14.95 -0.53 -17.16
C GLU A 348 -15.76 -1.80 -17.46
N LEU A 349 -16.76 -2.11 -16.63
CA LEU A 349 -17.62 -3.27 -16.83
C LEU A 349 -18.45 -3.16 -18.11
N SER A 350 -18.90 -1.95 -18.49
CA SER A 350 -19.61 -1.74 -19.76
C SER A 350 -18.75 -2.04 -20.99
N ILE A 351 -17.42 -1.91 -20.87
CA ILE A 351 -16.47 -2.22 -21.94
C ILE A 351 -16.21 -3.72 -22.00
N LEU A 352 -16.04 -4.35 -20.84
CA LEU A 352 -15.67 -5.77 -20.71
C LEU A 352 -16.85 -6.72 -20.93
N LEU A 353 -18.04 -6.35 -20.46
CA LEU A 353 -19.28 -7.14 -20.48
C LEU A 353 -20.28 -6.64 -21.54
N LYS A 354 -19.77 -6.27 -22.72
CA LYS A 354 -20.61 -5.90 -23.86
C LYS A 354 -21.52 -7.02 -24.32
#